data_AF-A0A9Q2S1N9-F1
#
_entry.id   AF-A0A9Q2S1N9-F1
#
_cell.length_a   1.000
_cell.length_b   1.000
_cell.length_c   1.000
_cell.angle_alpha   90.00
_cell.angle_beta   90.00
_cell.angle_gamma   90.00
#
_symmetry.space_group_name_H-M   'P 1'
#
loop_
_entity.id
_entity.type
_entity.pdbx_description
1 polymer ?
#
loop_
_entity_poly.entity_id
_entity_poly.type
_entity_poly.pdbx_seq_one_letter_code
_entity_poly.pdbx_strand_id
1 'polypeptide(L)'
;MTQILNGIMSVKTQYSTSSRHVRFKKPDTDEYLHLSGTGVTKGTTYAWIGTKAQARTLRDRAKSNGQDWPFKAVSPEELST
;
A
#
# COMPACT_ATOMS: atom_id res chain seq x y z
N MET A 1 -13.60 0.24 -54.46
CA MET A 1 -12.84 -0.69 -53.59
C MET A 1 -12.56 0.03 -52.28
N THR A 2 -13.25 -0.38 -51.23
CA THR A 2 -13.25 0.28 -49.93
C THR A 2 -12.00 -0.17 -49.15
N GLN A 3 -11.10 0.77 -48.84
CA GLN A 3 -9.97 0.50 -47.95
C GLN A 3 -10.48 0.46 -46.50
N ILE A 4 -10.46 -0.72 -45.91
CA ILE A 4 -10.79 -0.95 -44.51
C ILE A 4 -9.51 -0.71 -43.69
N LEU A 5 -9.45 0.44 -43.03
CA LEU A 5 -8.43 0.74 -42.01
C LEU A 5 -8.82 -0.01 -40.73
N ASN A 6 -8.33 -1.23 -40.55
CA ASN A 6 -8.45 -1.93 -39.28
C ASN A 6 -7.44 -1.34 -38.30
N GLY A 7 -7.88 -0.26 -37.64
CA GLY A 7 -7.21 0.33 -36.49
C GLY A 7 -7.04 -0.71 -35.40
N ILE A 8 -5.82 -1.21 -35.25
CA ILE A 8 -5.40 -1.88 -34.03
C ILE A 8 -5.32 -0.76 -32.98
N MET A 9 -6.43 -0.50 -32.28
CA MET A 9 -6.38 0.27 -31.05
C MET A 9 -5.47 -0.50 -30.10
N SER A 10 -4.18 -0.15 -30.12
CA SER A 10 -3.29 -0.42 -29.01
C SER A 10 -3.87 0.39 -27.85
N VAL A 11 -4.80 -0.23 -27.12
CA VAL A 11 -5.12 0.18 -25.77
C VAL A 11 -3.80 0.04 -25.05
N LYS A 12 -3.01 1.12 -25.05
CA LYS A 12 -2.01 1.35 -24.05
C LYS A 12 -2.83 1.41 -22.78
N THR A 13 -3.04 0.25 -22.16
CA THR A 13 -3.36 0.18 -20.76
C THR A 13 -2.11 0.75 -20.10
N GLN A 14 -2.02 2.09 -20.07
CA GLN A 14 -1.30 2.78 -19.03
C GLN A 14 -2.07 2.38 -17.78
N TYR A 15 -1.72 1.20 -17.28
CA TYR A 15 -1.67 0.93 -15.87
C TYR A 15 -0.79 2.05 -15.32
N SER A 16 -1.39 3.22 -15.08
CA SER A 16 -0.95 4.10 -14.02
C SER A 16 -1.18 3.29 -12.76
N THR A 17 -0.29 2.33 -12.55
CA THR A 17 -0.04 1.65 -11.30
C THR A 17 0.71 2.63 -10.43
N SER A 18 0.16 3.83 -10.28
CA SER A 18 0.23 4.58 -9.03
C SER A 18 -0.53 3.76 -7.99
N SER A 19 -0.03 2.56 -7.73
CA SER A 19 -0.23 1.82 -6.50
C SER A 19 0.13 2.84 -5.43
N ARG A 20 -0.90 3.48 -4.87
CA ARG A 20 -0.73 4.32 -3.69
C ARG A 20 -0.33 3.37 -2.59
N HIS A 21 0.98 3.18 -2.48
CA HIS A 21 1.58 2.44 -1.40
C HIS A 21 1.17 3.15 -0.11
N VAL A 22 0.99 2.37 0.95
CA VAL A 22 0.69 2.85 2.28
C VAL A 22 1.66 2.22 3.24
N ARG A 23 2.00 2.98 4.28
CA ARG A 23 2.72 2.48 5.46
C ARG A 23 1.74 2.40 6.61
N PHE A 24 2.08 1.62 7.61
CA PHE A 24 1.33 1.56 8.85
C PHE A 24 2.10 2.30 9.93
N LYS A 25 1.44 3.26 10.59
CA LYS A 25 2.00 4.09 11.64
C LYS A 25 1.14 3.99 12.90
N LYS A 26 1.78 3.85 14.06
CA LYS A 26 1.13 4.02 15.36
C LYS A 26 0.95 5.53 15.62
N PRO A 27 -0.27 5.99 15.89
CA PRO A 27 -0.51 7.41 16.16
C PRO A 27 0.13 7.88 17.47
N ASP A 28 0.29 6.98 18.45
CA ASP A 28 0.78 7.35 19.80
C ASP A 28 2.31 7.47 19.89
N THR A 29 3.05 6.64 19.14
CA THR A 29 4.51 6.52 19.27
C THR A 29 5.28 6.97 18.03
N ASP A 30 4.58 7.38 16.97
CA ASP A 30 5.15 7.69 15.66
C ASP A 30 5.90 6.52 14.98
N GLU A 31 5.77 5.31 15.53
CA GLU A 31 6.45 4.12 15.03
C GLU A 31 5.72 3.50 13.84
N TYR A 32 6.47 2.85 12.96
CA TYR A 32 5.91 2.15 11.80
C TYR A 32 5.78 0.65 12.07
N LEU A 33 4.85 -0.01 11.37
CA LEU A 33 4.82 -1.48 11.34
C LEU A 33 6.12 -1.97 10.72
N HIS A 34 6.79 -2.92 11.36
CA HIS A 34 7.99 -3.53 10.78
C HIS A 34 7.64 -4.34 9.52
N LEU A 35 8.54 -4.40 8.55
CA LEU A 35 8.33 -5.10 7.26
C LEU A 35 8.01 -6.59 7.37
N SER A 36 8.29 -7.23 8.51
CA SER A 36 7.84 -8.60 8.81
C SER A 36 6.32 -8.71 9.03
N GLY A 37 5.60 -7.60 9.13
CA GLY A 37 4.18 -7.57 9.47
C GLY A 37 3.91 -7.83 10.96
N THR A 38 4.94 -7.85 11.79
CA THR A 38 4.84 -8.05 13.25
C THR A 38 5.88 -7.20 13.96
N GLY A 39 5.45 -6.51 15.02
CA GLY A 39 6.30 -5.57 15.76
C GLY A 39 6.34 -4.18 15.11
N VAL A 40 7.11 -3.30 15.75
CA VAL A 40 7.24 -1.89 15.38
C VAL A 40 8.69 -1.56 15.05
N THR A 41 8.89 -0.58 14.17
CA THR A 41 10.20 -0.02 13.86
C THR A 41 10.15 1.49 13.95
N LYS A 42 11.27 2.08 14.35
CA LYS A 42 11.49 3.52 14.25
C LYS A 42 11.98 3.86 12.85
N GLY A 43 11.45 4.94 12.28
CA GLY A 43 11.80 5.38 10.92
C GLY A 43 11.25 4.50 9.81
N THR A 44 11.56 4.85 8.57
CA THR A 44 10.99 4.25 7.36
C THR A 44 11.84 3.13 6.75
N THR A 45 13.10 2.97 7.18
CA THR A 45 14.06 2.00 6.62
C THR A 45 13.55 0.57 6.65
N TYR A 46 12.97 0.17 7.79
CA TYR A 46 12.42 -1.17 7.97
C TYR A 46 10.89 -1.17 8.04
N ALA A 47 10.26 -0.07 7.63
CA ALA A 47 8.83 0.09 7.69
C ALA A 47 8.15 -0.72 6.59
N TRP A 48 7.10 -1.43 6.95
CA TRP A 48 6.24 -2.11 6.01
C TRP A 48 5.64 -1.11 5.01
N ILE A 49 5.71 -1.44 3.73
CA ILE A 49 5.14 -0.68 2.63
C ILE A 49 4.41 -1.64 1.69
N GLY A 50 3.19 -1.30 1.31
CA GLY A 50 2.41 -2.13 0.40
C GLY A 50 1.15 -1.42 -0.05
N THR A 51 0.32 -2.10 -0.82
CA THR A 51 -0.96 -1.55 -1.30
C THR A 51 -1.98 -1.44 -0.17
N LYS A 52 -3.00 -0.59 -0.35
CA LYS A 52 -4.16 -0.52 0.56
C LYS A 52 -4.88 -1.87 0.70
N ALA A 53 -4.88 -2.71 -0.34
CA ALA A 53 -5.45 -4.05 -0.31
C ALA A 53 -4.64 -4.99 0.61
N GLN A 54 -3.31 -5.04 0.45
CA GLN A 54 -2.44 -5.82 1.32
C GLN A 54 -2.49 -5.35 2.77
N ALA A 55 -2.60 -4.04 2.97
CA ALA A 55 -2.79 -3.44 4.28
C ALA A 55 -4.07 -3.94 4.97
N ARG A 56 -5.19 -4.02 4.23
CA ARG A 56 -6.43 -4.59 4.74
C ARG A 56 -6.28 -6.05 5.14
N THR A 57 -5.62 -6.85 4.29
CA THR A 57 -5.34 -8.26 4.60
C THR A 57 -4.53 -8.44 5.87
N LEU A 58 -3.50 -7.60 6.09
CA LEU A 58 -2.71 -7.64 7.34
C LEU A 58 -3.54 -7.32 8.57
N ARG A 59 -4.37 -6.27 8.50
CA ARG A 59 -5.28 -5.91 9.58
C ARG A 59 -6.25 -7.04 9.88
N ASP A 60 -6.86 -7.61 8.85
CA ASP A 60 -7.87 -8.65 9.01
C ASP A 60 -7.22 -9.94 9.56
N ARG A 61 -5.97 -10.25 9.18
CA ARG A 61 -5.17 -11.34 9.77
C ARG A 61 -4.87 -11.12 11.26
N ALA A 62 -4.43 -9.92 11.65
CA ALA A 62 -4.15 -9.62 13.05
C ALA A 62 -5.41 -9.70 13.92
N LYS A 63 -6.53 -9.17 13.43
CA LYS A 63 -7.84 -9.32 14.09
C LYS A 63 -8.25 -10.78 14.23
N SER A 64 -8.06 -11.60 13.19
CA SER A 64 -8.36 -13.03 13.23
C SER A 64 -7.48 -13.78 14.24
N ASN A 65 -6.28 -13.29 14.51
CA ASN A 65 -5.37 -13.83 15.53
C ASN A 65 -5.65 -13.27 16.94
N GLY A 66 -6.69 -12.45 17.11
CA GLY A 66 -7.00 -11.79 18.39
C GLY A 66 -5.97 -10.75 18.81
N GLN A 67 -5.12 -10.28 17.88
CA GLN A 67 -4.13 -9.25 18.15
C GLN A 67 -4.74 -7.86 17.94
N ASP A 68 -4.43 -6.95 18.85
CA ASP A 68 -4.77 -5.54 18.68
C ASP A 68 -4.09 -4.97 17.43
N TRP A 69 -4.82 -4.13 16.70
CA TRP A 69 -4.32 -3.45 15.52
C TRP A 69 -4.26 -1.92 15.73
N PRO A 70 -3.25 -1.40 16.45
CA PRO A 70 -3.10 0.03 16.76
C PRO A 70 -2.52 0.84 15.58
N PHE A 71 -2.50 0.29 14.37
CA PHE A 71 -1.84 0.91 13.22
C PHE A 71 -2.82 1.66 12.32
N LYS A 72 -2.48 2.90 11.97
CA LYS A 72 -3.16 3.72 10.97
C LYS A 72 -2.40 3.64 9.64
N ALA A 73 -3.12 3.44 8.54
CA ALA A 73 -2.54 3.48 7.21
C ALA A 73 -2.27 4.94 6.80
N VAL A 74 -1.01 5.26 6.47
CA VAL A 74 -0.56 6.58 6.02
C VAL A 74 0.04 6.47 4.62
N SER A 75 -0.26 7.43 3.76
CA SER A 75 0.35 7.52 2.42
C SER A 75 1.78 8.06 2.53
N PRO A 76 2.75 7.52 1.78
CA PRO A 76 4.11 8.06 1.66
C PRO A 76 4.13 9.52 1.20
N GLU A 77 3.13 9.92 0.42
CA GLU A 77 2.97 11.28 -0.13
C GLU A 77 2.79 12.34 0.97
N GLU A 78 2.38 11.96 2.19
CA GLU A 78 2.28 12.88 3.34
C GLU A 78 3.56 12.96 4.19
N LEU A 79 4.61 12.21 3.85
CA LEU A 79 5.88 12.18 4.61
C LEU A 79 7.00 13.01 3.95
N SER A 80 6.67 13.88 2.98
CA SER A 80 7.64 14.67 2.20
C SER A 80 7.46 16.19 2.30
N THR A 81 6.90 16.70 3.41
CA THR A 81 6.84 18.15 3.71
C THR A 81 7.74 18.49 4.88
#